data_AF-A0A1M6JWG9-F1
#
_entry.id   AF-A0A1M6JWG9-F1
#
_cell.length_a   1.000
_cell.length_b   1.000
_cell.length_c   1.000
_cell.angle_alpha   90.00
_cell.angle_beta   90.00
_cell.angle_gamma   90.00
#
_symmetry.space_group_name_H-M   'P 1'
#
loop_
_entity.id
_entity.type
_entity.pdbx_description
1 polymer ?
#
loop_
_entity_poly.entity_id
_entity_poly.type
_entity_poly.pdbx_seq_one_letter_code
_entity_poly.pdbx_strand_id
1 'polypeptide(L)'
;MKNQYLCDIGDYGKYSLLRAFTDAGISVGINWYHTEDDDTNDGKFKTYLSKDEYRGYDPLIFDELRKLNEKRKVIIDDIQQSKIFSNTSFYSELLAPVGTPKERAYQREEWFKNSIHALRDSDLIFLDPDNGLLISDNSGVKNAHKYALPSEVKAYYCMGHNVVYYCHRGRRNDIQWNAYVTEMMNHIYYAYPIVITFHKGTQRSFVFWIHRKDYKRTRSIIDTVLEQWNGLYTDEDIDEDTRRVAIPEMNYYSGIFDEFKNNSNLDDWCDKFPDVMWKLGFDMDSNESFAVFKKYCGIELEVPKTRRDEYRNILYLLEHANRHIIGNYLFSEWRYLTHWSMCGFDKYDSDFCQRIIKLLEKTYKEEGEHK
;
A
#
# COMPACT_ATOMS: atom_id res chain seq x y z
N MET A 1 -14.17 -8.19 -7.46
CA MET A 1 -14.20 -9.59 -7.90
C MET A 1 -15.60 -10.19 -7.79
N LYS A 2 -15.95 -11.15 -8.66
CA LYS A 2 -17.22 -11.91 -8.64
C LYS A 2 -16.97 -13.39 -8.93
N ASN A 3 -17.87 -14.27 -8.46
CA ASN A 3 -17.72 -15.71 -8.72
C ASN A 3 -17.82 -16.03 -10.21
N GLN A 4 -18.64 -15.30 -10.95
CA GLN A 4 -18.80 -15.51 -12.40
C GLN A 4 -17.53 -15.27 -13.23
N TYR A 5 -16.55 -14.53 -12.71
CA TYR A 5 -15.28 -14.27 -13.39
C TYR A 5 -14.28 -15.42 -13.27
N LEU A 6 -14.49 -16.31 -12.29
CA LEU A 6 -13.56 -17.37 -11.95
C LEU A 6 -13.23 -18.30 -13.11
N CYS A 7 -11.95 -18.66 -13.18
CA CYS A 7 -11.32 -19.50 -14.21
C CYS A 7 -11.22 -18.86 -15.59
N ASP A 8 -11.44 -17.54 -15.74
CA ASP A 8 -11.14 -16.86 -17.00
C ASP A 8 -9.62 -16.78 -17.29
N ILE A 9 -9.24 -16.42 -18.51
CA ILE A 9 -7.83 -16.28 -18.90
C ILE A 9 -7.05 -15.22 -18.10
N GLY A 10 -7.74 -14.21 -17.58
CA GLY A 10 -7.18 -13.21 -16.67
C GLY A 10 -6.87 -13.80 -15.30
N ASP A 11 -7.73 -14.66 -14.77
CA ASP A 11 -7.46 -15.41 -13.54
C ASP A 11 -6.31 -16.39 -13.72
N TYR A 12 -6.15 -16.99 -14.91
CA TYR A 12 -4.96 -17.79 -15.22
C TYR A 12 -3.65 -16.99 -15.05
N GLY A 13 -3.58 -15.80 -15.65
CA GLY A 13 -2.43 -14.91 -15.48
C GLY A 13 -2.27 -14.45 -14.02
N LYS A 14 -3.35 -13.92 -13.42
CA LYS A 14 -3.39 -13.43 -12.03
C LYS A 14 -2.89 -14.47 -11.04
N TYR A 15 -3.43 -15.69 -11.09
CA TYR A 15 -3.08 -16.73 -10.13
C TYR A 15 -1.66 -17.25 -10.35
N SER A 16 -1.20 -17.34 -11.60
CA SER A 16 0.18 -17.71 -11.89
C SER A 16 1.17 -16.65 -11.41
N LEU A 17 0.84 -15.36 -11.57
CA LEU A 17 1.62 -14.26 -11.02
C LEU A 17 1.71 -14.35 -9.49
N LEU A 18 0.58 -14.46 -8.80
CA LEU A 18 0.57 -14.56 -7.33
C LEU A 18 1.28 -15.83 -6.83
N ARG A 19 1.13 -16.94 -7.54
CA ARG A 19 1.82 -18.20 -7.23
C ARG A 19 3.34 -18.04 -7.31
N ALA A 20 3.86 -17.30 -8.28
CA ALA A 20 5.30 -17.02 -8.37
C ALA A 20 5.86 -16.34 -7.11
N PHE A 21 5.08 -15.47 -6.46
CA PHE A 21 5.45 -14.87 -5.17
C PHE A 21 5.44 -15.90 -4.04
N THR A 22 4.39 -16.73 -3.97
CA THR A 22 4.30 -17.77 -2.93
C THR A 22 5.40 -18.82 -3.06
N ASP A 23 5.73 -19.23 -4.29
CA ASP A 23 6.81 -20.19 -4.58
C ASP A 23 8.19 -19.58 -4.22
N ALA A 24 8.33 -18.26 -4.30
CA ALA A 24 9.52 -17.53 -3.84
C ALA A 24 9.55 -17.32 -2.30
N GLY A 25 8.60 -17.90 -1.55
CA GLY A 25 8.52 -17.85 -0.10
C GLY A 25 8.01 -16.52 0.47
N ILE A 26 7.24 -15.75 -0.30
CA ILE A 26 6.55 -14.54 0.17
C ILE A 26 5.16 -14.95 0.66
N SER A 27 4.77 -14.54 1.87
CA SER A 27 3.38 -14.74 2.31
C SER A 27 2.46 -13.75 1.59
N VAL A 28 1.42 -14.27 0.94
CA VAL A 28 0.49 -13.44 0.16
C VAL A 28 -0.86 -13.36 0.85
N GLY A 29 -1.37 -12.15 1.05
CA GLY A 29 -2.73 -11.92 1.53
C GLY A 29 -3.61 -11.47 0.37
N ILE A 30 -4.61 -12.26 0.01
CA ILE A 30 -5.56 -11.88 -1.05
C ILE A 30 -6.80 -11.27 -0.42
N ASN A 31 -6.99 -9.97 -0.66
CA ASN A 31 -8.21 -9.26 -0.35
C ASN A 31 -9.14 -9.29 -1.58
N TRP A 32 -10.09 -10.22 -1.55
CA TRP A 32 -11.13 -10.29 -2.56
C TRP A 32 -12.16 -9.20 -2.30
N TYR A 33 -12.24 -8.21 -3.19
CA TYR A 33 -13.33 -7.23 -3.20
C TYR A 33 -14.58 -7.93 -3.75
N HIS A 34 -15.06 -8.92 -3.01
CA HIS A 34 -16.09 -9.86 -3.42
C HIS A 34 -17.43 -9.15 -3.48
N THR A 35 -18.06 -9.19 -4.64
CA THR A 35 -19.35 -8.56 -4.91
C THR A 35 -20.29 -9.59 -5.51
N GLU A 36 -21.58 -9.31 -5.45
CA GLU A 36 -22.60 -10.21 -6.01
C GLU A 36 -22.41 -10.39 -7.53
N ASP A 37 -22.67 -11.60 -8.01
CA ASP A 37 -22.80 -11.90 -9.44
C ASP A 37 -23.85 -10.96 -10.07
N ASP A 38 -23.70 -10.64 -11.36
CA ASP A 38 -24.68 -9.85 -12.10
C ASP A 38 -25.09 -10.54 -13.41
N ASP A 39 -26.06 -9.96 -14.11
CA ASP A 39 -26.60 -10.55 -15.35
C ASP A 39 -25.69 -10.35 -16.57
N THR A 40 -24.41 -10.00 -16.39
CA THR A 40 -23.47 -9.79 -17.50
C THR A 40 -22.88 -11.12 -18.00
N ASN A 41 -22.39 -11.10 -19.24
CA ASN A 41 -21.71 -12.24 -19.87
C ASN A 41 -20.17 -12.18 -19.73
N ASP A 42 -19.67 -11.44 -18.73
CA ASP A 42 -18.24 -11.31 -18.45
C ASP A 42 -17.72 -12.59 -17.75
N GLY A 43 -16.41 -12.88 -17.86
CA GLY A 43 -15.82 -14.15 -17.36
C GLY A 43 -15.88 -15.35 -18.33
N LYS A 44 -16.30 -15.13 -19.58
CA LYS A 44 -16.49 -16.19 -20.60
C LYS A 44 -15.21 -16.71 -21.29
N PHE A 45 -14.05 -16.11 -21.04
CA PHE A 45 -12.81 -16.46 -21.74
C PHE A 45 -12.16 -17.73 -21.16
N LYS A 46 -12.87 -18.86 -21.24
CA LYS A 46 -12.49 -20.16 -20.66
C LYS A 46 -12.00 -21.18 -21.70
N THR A 47 -12.12 -20.84 -22.99
CA THR A 47 -11.70 -21.70 -24.11
C THR A 47 -10.18 -21.95 -24.16
N TYR A 48 -9.39 -21.25 -23.37
CA TYR A 48 -7.96 -21.53 -23.23
C TYR A 48 -7.71 -22.86 -22.50
N LEU A 49 -8.62 -23.29 -21.61
CA LEU A 49 -8.49 -24.52 -20.83
C LEU A 49 -8.54 -25.81 -21.68
N SER A 50 -8.95 -25.70 -22.96
CA SER A 50 -8.90 -26.81 -23.92
C SER A 50 -7.70 -26.75 -24.87
N LYS A 51 -6.77 -25.82 -24.65
CA LYS A 51 -5.62 -25.59 -25.51
C LYS A 51 -4.31 -25.81 -24.74
N ASP A 52 -3.64 -26.92 -25.01
CA ASP A 52 -2.41 -27.31 -24.31
C ASP A 52 -1.26 -26.30 -24.46
N GLU A 53 -1.31 -25.41 -25.45
CA GLU A 53 -0.36 -24.29 -25.57
C GLU A 53 -0.32 -23.40 -24.33
N TYR A 54 -1.46 -23.24 -23.64
CA TYR A 54 -1.51 -22.43 -22.41
C TYR A 54 -0.94 -23.20 -21.21
N ARG A 55 -1.06 -24.53 -21.19
CA ARG A 55 -0.51 -25.36 -20.12
C ARG A 55 0.99 -25.18 -19.95
N GLY A 56 1.71 -24.80 -21.00
CA GLY A 56 3.16 -24.58 -20.96
C GLY A 56 3.61 -23.41 -20.08
N TYR A 57 2.75 -22.41 -19.81
CA TYR A 57 3.13 -21.23 -19.03
C TYR A 57 3.14 -21.49 -17.52
N ASP A 58 2.09 -22.12 -17.00
CA ASP A 58 2.01 -22.66 -15.64
C ASP A 58 1.10 -23.90 -15.68
N PRO A 59 1.70 -25.11 -15.70
CA PRO A 59 0.93 -26.36 -15.78
C PRO A 59 0.05 -26.60 -14.55
N LEU A 60 0.51 -26.19 -13.36
CA LEU A 60 -0.20 -26.46 -12.10
C LEU A 60 -1.47 -25.63 -12.01
N ILE A 61 -1.37 -24.32 -12.27
CA ILE A 61 -2.56 -23.45 -12.31
C ILE A 61 -3.49 -23.90 -13.43
N PHE A 62 -2.96 -24.21 -14.61
CA PHE A 62 -3.78 -24.62 -15.75
C PHE A 62 -4.60 -25.87 -15.45
N ASP A 63 -3.96 -26.91 -14.91
CA ASP A 63 -4.63 -28.18 -14.60
C ASP A 63 -5.67 -28.03 -13.50
N GLU A 64 -5.39 -27.23 -12.45
CA GLU A 64 -6.36 -26.95 -11.38
C GLU A 64 -7.55 -26.11 -11.89
N LEU A 65 -7.32 -25.05 -12.67
CA LEU A 65 -8.40 -24.27 -13.26
C LEU A 65 -9.25 -25.08 -14.24
N ARG A 66 -8.63 -25.98 -15.03
CA ARG A 66 -9.34 -26.90 -15.93
C ARG A 66 -10.27 -27.81 -15.14
N LYS A 67 -9.77 -28.41 -14.06
CA LYS A 67 -10.56 -29.27 -13.17
C LYS A 67 -11.71 -28.50 -12.50
N LEU A 68 -11.44 -27.30 -11.99
CA LEU A 68 -12.46 -26.46 -11.37
C LEU A 68 -13.56 -26.09 -12.36
N ASN A 69 -13.21 -25.84 -13.62
CA ASN A 69 -14.15 -25.47 -14.66
C ASN A 69 -15.12 -26.60 -15.06
N GLU A 70 -14.90 -27.84 -14.61
CA GLU A 70 -15.86 -28.95 -14.78
C GLU A 70 -17.05 -28.82 -13.81
N LYS A 71 -16.93 -28.03 -12.75
CA LYS A 71 -18.03 -27.77 -11.81
C LYS A 71 -19.12 -26.94 -12.49
N ARG A 72 -20.37 -27.22 -12.12
CA ARG A 72 -21.54 -26.44 -12.59
C ARG A 72 -21.44 -24.95 -12.22
N LYS A 73 -20.92 -24.65 -11.03
CA LYS A 73 -20.63 -23.28 -10.57
C LYS A 73 -19.35 -23.33 -9.76
N VAL A 74 -18.43 -22.42 -10.05
CA VAL A 74 -17.20 -22.20 -9.28
C VAL A 74 -17.42 -20.97 -8.41
N ILE A 75 -17.00 -21.03 -7.16
CA ILE A 75 -17.04 -19.92 -6.19
C ILE A 75 -15.64 -19.66 -5.60
N ILE A 76 -15.44 -18.51 -4.97
CA ILE A 76 -14.13 -18.11 -4.39
C ILE A 76 -13.59 -19.19 -3.44
N ASP A 77 -14.44 -19.80 -2.61
CA ASP A 77 -14.05 -20.91 -1.72
C ASP A 77 -13.41 -22.09 -2.48
N ASP A 78 -13.83 -22.37 -3.71
CA ASP A 78 -13.22 -23.42 -4.52
C ASP A 78 -11.77 -23.09 -4.88
N ILE A 79 -11.44 -21.81 -5.09
CA ILE A 79 -10.07 -21.34 -5.32
C ILE A 79 -9.27 -21.41 -4.02
N GLN A 80 -9.84 -20.95 -2.90
CA GLN A 80 -9.15 -20.94 -1.60
C GLN A 80 -8.80 -22.35 -1.11
N GLN A 81 -9.66 -23.33 -1.40
CA GLN A 81 -9.44 -24.75 -1.07
C GLN A 81 -8.60 -25.49 -2.12
N SER A 82 -8.30 -24.86 -3.25
CA SER A 82 -7.45 -25.44 -4.28
C SER A 82 -5.97 -25.42 -3.87
N LYS A 83 -5.15 -26.18 -4.59
CA LYS A 83 -3.69 -26.19 -4.38
C LYS A 83 -2.95 -25.12 -5.19
N ILE A 84 -3.68 -24.10 -5.67
CA ILE A 84 -3.13 -23.03 -6.52
C ILE A 84 -2.12 -22.19 -5.73
N PHE A 85 -2.41 -21.88 -4.46
CA PHE A 85 -1.56 -21.03 -3.65
C PHE A 85 -0.97 -21.78 -2.45
N SER A 86 0.31 -21.54 -2.19
CA SER A 86 0.95 -21.89 -0.92
C SER A 86 1.08 -20.63 -0.06
N ASN A 87 1.22 -20.77 1.27
CA ASN A 87 1.50 -19.65 2.17
C ASN A 87 0.62 -18.39 1.94
N THR A 88 -0.69 -18.58 1.79
CA THR A 88 -1.62 -17.52 1.40
C THR A 88 -2.77 -17.39 2.39
N SER A 89 -3.07 -16.17 2.79
CA SER A 89 -4.23 -15.79 3.59
C SER A 89 -5.28 -15.15 2.69
N PHE A 90 -6.56 -15.32 3.03
CA PHE A 90 -7.66 -14.80 2.22
C PHE A 90 -8.62 -13.99 3.07
N TYR A 91 -9.16 -12.93 2.49
CA TYR A 91 -10.35 -12.25 2.97
C TYR A 91 -11.35 -12.11 1.84
N SER A 92 -12.52 -12.72 1.99
CA SER A 92 -13.53 -12.87 0.93
C SER A 92 -14.96 -12.55 1.36
N GLU A 93 -15.11 -11.87 2.50
CA GLU A 93 -16.41 -11.39 2.96
C GLU A 93 -17.05 -10.48 1.91
N LEU A 94 -18.37 -10.58 1.76
CA LEU A 94 -19.12 -9.86 0.74
C LEU A 94 -19.06 -8.34 0.98
N LEU A 95 -18.53 -7.59 0.01
CA LEU A 95 -18.52 -6.13 -0.01
C LEU A 95 -19.77 -5.60 -0.75
N ALA A 96 -20.89 -5.58 -0.05
CA ALA A 96 -22.17 -5.10 -0.57
C ALA A 96 -22.76 -3.95 0.28
N PRO A 97 -22.09 -2.78 0.34
CA PRO A 97 -22.55 -1.67 1.18
C PRO A 97 -23.89 -1.09 0.66
N VAL A 98 -24.89 -1.00 1.54
CA VAL A 98 -26.25 -0.49 1.25
C VAL A 98 -26.59 0.78 2.04
N GLY A 99 -27.66 1.48 1.66
CA GLY A 99 -28.15 2.67 2.37
C GLY A 99 -27.64 3.99 1.79
N THR A 100 -27.60 5.05 2.61
CA THR A 100 -27.07 6.39 2.29
C THR A 100 -25.56 6.36 2.05
N PRO A 101 -24.96 7.42 1.42
CA PRO A 101 -23.50 7.47 1.24
C PRO A 101 -22.71 7.29 2.54
N LYS A 102 -23.21 7.83 3.66
CA LYS A 102 -22.56 7.71 4.98
C LYS A 102 -22.62 6.27 5.51
N GLU A 103 -23.77 5.60 5.39
CA GLU A 103 -23.93 4.21 5.82
C GLU A 103 -23.06 3.26 4.98
N ARG A 104 -22.97 3.50 3.67
CA ARG A 104 -22.09 2.73 2.78
C ARG A 104 -20.63 2.90 3.14
N ALA A 105 -20.20 4.14 3.40
CA ALA A 105 -18.84 4.43 3.83
C ALA A 105 -18.49 3.70 5.14
N TYR A 106 -19.38 3.75 6.12
CA TYR A 106 -19.20 3.05 7.40
C TYR A 106 -19.10 1.52 7.24
N GLN A 107 -20.02 0.91 6.49
CA GLN A 107 -19.99 -0.54 6.23
C GLN A 107 -18.69 -0.96 5.53
N ARG A 108 -18.21 -0.14 4.59
CA ARG A 108 -16.94 -0.39 3.90
C ARG A 108 -15.73 -0.26 4.84
N GLU A 109 -15.74 0.74 5.72
CA GLU A 109 -14.68 0.91 6.71
C GLU A 109 -14.58 -0.32 7.65
N GLU A 110 -15.72 -0.83 8.12
CA GLU A 110 -15.76 -2.04 8.95
C GLU A 110 -15.28 -3.28 8.19
N TRP A 111 -15.73 -3.46 6.94
CA TRP A 111 -15.24 -4.52 6.06
C TRP A 111 -13.72 -4.43 5.87
N PHE A 112 -13.19 -3.22 5.69
CA PHE A 112 -11.76 -3.02 5.51
C PHE A 112 -10.95 -3.31 6.78
N LYS A 113 -11.44 -2.91 7.96
CA LYS A 113 -10.80 -3.27 9.25
C LYS A 113 -10.70 -4.78 9.43
N ASN A 114 -11.76 -5.52 9.10
CA ASN A 114 -11.75 -6.98 9.17
C ASN A 114 -10.74 -7.59 8.19
N SER A 115 -10.62 -7.00 6.99
CA SER A 115 -9.62 -7.43 6.01
C SER A 115 -8.18 -7.22 6.48
N ILE A 116 -7.90 -6.15 7.22
CA ILE A 116 -6.58 -5.92 7.85
C ILE A 116 -6.29 -7.02 8.86
N HIS A 117 -7.24 -7.34 9.74
CA HIS A 117 -7.06 -8.38 10.75
C HIS A 117 -6.81 -9.76 10.13
N ALA A 118 -7.53 -10.11 9.06
CA ALA A 118 -7.41 -11.41 8.40
C ALA A 118 -6.07 -11.58 7.64
N LEU A 119 -5.48 -10.47 7.17
CA LEU A 119 -4.32 -10.50 6.28
C LEU A 119 -3.02 -9.99 6.92
N ARG A 120 -3.04 -9.63 8.21
CA ARG A 120 -1.96 -8.97 8.95
C ARG A 120 -0.59 -9.67 8.93
N ASP A 121 -0.55 -10.97 8.67
CA ASP A 121 0.68 -11.78 8.71
C ASP A 121 1.28 -11.97 7.29
N SER A 122 0.77 -11.25 6.29
CA SER A 122 1.21 -11.34 4.90
C SER A 122 2.31 -10.34 4.57
N ASP A 123 3.29 -10.72 3.75
CA ASP A 123 4.33 -9.82 3.24
C ASP A 123 3.81 -8.94 2.09
N LEU A 124 2.96 -9.52 1.23
CA LEU A 124 2.37 -8.88 0.05
C LEU A 124 0.85 -9.00 0.10
N ILE A 125 0.15 -7.86 0.04
CA ILE A 125 -1.31 -7.81 -0.05
C ILE A 125 -1.72 -7.59 -1.51
N PHE A 126 -2.50 -8.51 -2.05
CA PHE A 126 -3.14 -8.37 -3.36
C PHE A 126 -4.60 -7.95 -3.21
N LEU A 127 -4.94 -6.80 -3.81
CA LEU A 127 -6.30 -6.28 -3.87
C LEU A 127 -6.92 -6.66 -5.22
N ASP A 128 -8.08 -7.32 -5.19
CA ASP A 128 -8.78 -7.77 -6.42
C ASP A 128 -10.12 -7.03 -6.68
N PRO A 129 -10.10 -5.70 -6.89
CA PRO A 129 -11.29 -4.97 -7.33
C PRO A 129 -11.66 -5.31 -8.77
N ASP A 130 -12.88 -5.01 -9.21
CA ASP A 130 -13.27 -5.23 -10.60
C ASP A 130 -12.57 -4.26 -11.57
N ASN A 131 -12.40 -3.00 -11.14
CA ASN A 131 -12.03 -1.89 -12.04
C ASN A 131 -10.70 -1.20 -11.71
N GLY A 132 -10.05 -1.56 -10.61
CA GLY A 132 -8.84 -0.90 -10.10
C GLY A 132 -9.10 0.07 -8.94
N LEU A 133 -8.33 1.14 -8.88
CA LEU A 133 -8.40 2.24 -7.93
C LEU A 133 -9.51 3.27 -8.25
N LEU A 134 -10.21 3.75 -7.22
CA LEU A 134 -11.12 4.90 -7.26
C LEU A 134 -10.39 6.16 -6.75
N ILE A 135 -9.88 6.98 -7.68
CA ILE A 135 -9.01 8.13 -7.37
C ILE A 135 -9.62 9.10 -6.35
N SER A 136 -10.94 9.32 -6.36
CA SER A 136 -11.58 10.27 -5.44
C SER A 136 -11.59 9.82 -3.98
N ASP A 137 -11.21 8.57 -3.69
CA ASP A 137 -11.18 7.97 -2.35
C ASP A 137 -12.54 7.95 -1.64
N ASN A 138 -13.62 8.29 -2.35
CA ASN A 138 -14.95 8.41 -1.76
C ASN A 138 -15.65 7.05 -1.69
N SER A 139 -15.46 6.35 -0.57
CA SER A 139 -16.07 5.04 -0.27
C SER A 139 -17.60 5.03 -0.35
N GLY A 140 -18.25 6.19 -0.18
CA GLY A 140 -19.69 6.32 -0.13
C GLY A 140 -20.38 6.42 -1.49
N VAL A 141 -19.66 6.62 -2.62
CA VAL A 141 -20.32 6.75 -3.93
C VAL A 141 -20.90 5.41 -4.42
N LYS A 142 -21.88 5.50 -5.32
CA LYS A 142 -22.45 4.30 -5.96
C LYS A 142 -21.34 3.54 -6.69
N ASN A 143 -21.37 2.20 -6.60
CA ASN A 143 -20.41 1.28 -7.20
C ASN A 143 -18.96 1.42 -6.69
N ALA A 144 -18.72 2.13 -5.59
CA ALA A 144 -17.37 2.21 -5.01
C ALA A 144 -16.79 0.83 -4.71
N HIS A 145 -17.61 -0.16 -4.32
CA HIS A 145 -17.20 -1.54 -4.03
C HIS A 145 -16.49 -2.26 -5.20
N LYS A 146 -16.66 -1.77 -6.43
CA LYS A 146 -15.96 -2.31 -7.62
C LYS A 146 -14.50 -1.85 -7.73
N TYR A 147 -14.05 -0.99 -6.82
CA TYR A 147 -12.74 -0.36 -6.83
C TYR A 147 -12.07 -0.52 -5.47
N ALA A 148 -10.74 -0.55 -5.45
CA ALA A 148 -9.93 -0.28 -4.27
C ALA A 148 -9.85 1.24 -4.03
N LEU A 149 -9.64 1.65 -2.79
CA LEU A 149 -9.45 3.06 -2.43
C LEU A 149 -7.96 3.40 -2.24
N PRO A 150 -7.50 4.61 -2.62
CA PRO A 150 -6.17 5.09 -2.27
C PRO A 150 -5.86 4.98 -0.77
N SER A 151 -6.83 5.29 0.09
CA SER A 151 -6.70 5.14 1.55
C SER A 151 -6.49 3.68 2.00
N GLU A 152 -7.14 2.72 1.34
CA GLU A 152 -6.98 1.29 1.63
C GLU A 152 -5.59 0.79 1.23
N VAL A 153 -5.10 1.18 0.04
CA VAL A 153 -3.74 0.85 -0.43
C VAL A 153 -2.69 1.47 0.50
N LYS A 154 -2.85 2.76 0.84
CA LYS A 154 -1.96 3.48 1.77
C LYS A 154 -1.94 2.82 3.15
N ALA A 155 -3.10 2.44 3.68
CA ALA A 155 -3.19 1.83 5.00
C ALA A 155 -2.41 0.51 5.07
N TYR A 156 -2.59 -0.41 4.11
CA TYR A 156 -1.79 -1.64 4.07
C TYR A 156 -0.30 -1.36 3.93
N TYR A 157 0.07 -0.43 3.04
CA TYR A 157 1.48 -0.09 2.85
C TYR A 157 2.13 0.46 4.14
N CYS A 158 1.44 1.37 4.83
CA CYS A 158 1.90 1.94 6.10
C CYS A 158 1.97 0.91 7.24
N MET A 159 1.25 -0.21 7.16
CA MET A 159 1.40 -1.35 8.08
C MET A 159 2.61 -2.24 7.78
N GLY A 160 3.42 -1.89 6.76
CA GLY A 160 4.64 -2.60 6.41
C GLY A 160 4.45 -3.66 5.33
N HIS A 161 3.23 -3.83 4.81
CA HIS A 161 2.97 -4.73 3.69
C HIS A 161 3.44 -4.10 2.37
N ASN A 162 3.93 -4.93 1.46
CA ASN A 162 3.93 -4.58 0.05
C ASN A 162 2.49 -4.69 -0.47
N VAL A 163 2.09 -3.86 -1.43
CA VAL A 163 0.72 -3.88 -1.95
C VAL A 163 0.72 -4.00 -3.46
N VAL A 164 -0.17 -4.81 -4.01
CA VAL A 164 -0.46 -4.86 -5.43
C VAL A 164 -1.96 -4.82 -5.63
N TYR A 165 -2.43 -4.04 -6.59
CA TYR A 165 -3.83 -4.09 -6.97
C TYR A 165 -3.98 -4.46 -8.44
N TYR A 166 -5.00 -5.27 -8.70
CA TYR A 166 -5.50 -5.51 -10.04
C TYR A 166 -6.16 -4.24 -10.59
N CYS A 167 -5.89 -3.91 -11.85
CA CYS A 167 -6.57 -2.84 -12.55
C CYS A 167 -6.93 -3.25 -13.98
N HIS A 168 -8.18 -3.02 -14.34
CA HIS A 168 -8.59 -3.09 -15.74
C HIS A 168 -8.17 -1.80 -16.47
N ARG A 169 -7.22 -1.88 -17.41
CA ARG A 169 -6.68 -0.70 -18.12
C ARG A 169 -7.78 0.10 -18.83
N GLY A 170 -8.80 -0.60 -19.34
CA GLY A 170 -9.99 0.01 -19.94
C GLY A 170 -9.69 0.71 -21.26
N ARG A 171 -10.44 1.77 -21.58
CA ARG A 171 -10.24 2.60 -22.79
C ARG A 171 -9.36 3.83 -22.54
N ARG A 172 -8.51 3.79 -21.51
CA ARG A 172 -7.59 4.90 -21.19
C ARG A 172 -6.51 4.96 -22.26
N ASN A 173 -6.22 6.16 -22.76
CA ASN A 173 -5.01 6.38 -23.54
C ASN A 173 -3.77 6.38 -22.61
N ASP A 174 -2.58 6.37 -23.18
CA ASP A 174 -1.34 6.23 -22.40
C ASP A 174 -1.13 7.38 -21.40
N ILE A 175 -1.53 8.61 -21.74
CA ILE A 175 -1.44 9.76 -20.82
C ILE A 175 -2.37 9.56 -19.61
N GLN A 176 -3.62 9.19 -19.86
CA GLN A 176 -4.61 8.90 -18.81
C GLN A 176 -4.20 7.69 -17.97
N TRP A 177 -3.59 6.71 -18.59
CA TRP A 177 -3.09 5.52 -17.93
C TRP A 177 -1.90 5.86 -17.02
N ASN A 178 -0.91 6.59 -17.53
CA ASN A 178 0.24 7.04 -16.75
C ASN A 178 -0.20 7.88 -15.55
N ALA A 179 -1.07 8.88 -15.73
CA ALA A 179 -1.61 9.66 -14.63
C ALA A 179 -2.37 8.81 -13.61
N TYR A 180 -3.08 7.78 -14.06
CA TYR A 180 -3.82 6.87 -13.19
C TYR A 180 -2.91 5.97 -12.36
N VAL A 181 -1.87 5.38 -12.96
CA VAL A 181 -0.95 4.51 -12.22
C VAL A 181 0.01 5.30 -11.33
N THR A 182 0.23 6.59 -11.60
CA THR A 182 1.07 7.45 -10.75
C THR A 182 0.29 8.16 -9.65
N GLU A 183 -1.05 8.11 -9.65
CA GLU A 183 -1.87 8.74 -8.60
C GLU A 183 -1.44 8.34 -7.19
N MET A 184 -1.15 7.06 -6.98
CA MET A 184 -0.73 6.56 -5.67
C MET A 184 0.61 7.14 -5.18
N MET A 185 1.42 7.76 -6.04
CA MET A 185 2.60 8.52 -5.62
C MET A 185 2.22 9.72 -4.73
N ASN A 186 1.02 10.29 -4.91
CA ASN A 186 0.50 11.37 -4.06
C ASN A 186 0.13 10.87 -2.64
N HIS A 187 0.00 9.56 -2.46
CA HIS A 187 -0.43 8.96 -1.19
C HIS A 187 0.71 8.19 -0.49
N ILE A 188 1.67 7.66 -1.27
CA ILE A 188 2.77 6.81 -0.81
C ILE A 188 4.08 7.19 -1.51
N TYR A 189 4.71 8.27 -1.04
CA TYR A 189 5.86 8.92 -1.68
C TYR A 189 7.15 8.06 -1.80
N TYR A 190 7.32 7.03 -0.96
CA TYR A 190 8.57 6.23 -0.90
C TYR A 190 8.43 4.81 -1.43
N ALA A 191 7.25 4.49 -1.97
CA ALA A 191 7.04 3.20 -2.59
C ALA A 191 7.71 3.15 -3.95
N TYR A 192 8.23 1.98 -4.28
CA TYR A 192 8.80 1.69 -5.58
C TYR A 192 7.72 1.03 -6.42
N PRO A 193 7.15 1.74 -7.40
CA PRO A 193 6.11 1.16 -8.21
C PRO A 193 6.69 0.20 -9.24
N ILE A 194 5.99 -0.90 -9.47
CA ILE A 194 6.22 -1.79 -10.61
C ILE A 194 4.87 -2.02 -11.25
N VAL A 195 4.78 -1.88 -12.57
CA VAL A 195 3.53 -2.12 -13.30
C VAL A 195 3.81 -3.14 -14.38
N ILE A 196 3.05 -4.24 -14.34
CA ILE A 196 3.07 -5.24 -15.41
C ILE A 196 1.66 -5.43 -15.95
N THR A 197 1.57 -5.69 -17.25
CA THR A 197 0.28 -5.86 -17.93
C THR A 197 0.20 -7.19 -18.65
N PHE A 198 -0.90 -7.89 -18.39
CA PHE A 198 -1.29 -9.11 -19.08
C PHE A 198 -2.18 -8.78 -20.28
N HIS A 199 -1.81 -9.28 -21.47
CA HIS A 199 -2.39 -8.87 -22.75
C HIS A 199 -3.41 -9.84 -23.35
N LYS A 200 -3.78 -10.94 -22.68
CA LYS A 200 -4.78 -11.89 -23.21
C LYS A 200 -6.20 -11.60 -22.72
N GLY A 201 -7.10 -11.44 -23.69
CA GLY A 201 -8.48 -11.03 -23.45
C GLY A 201 -8.53 -9.51 -23.28
N THR A 202 -9.00 -9.03 -22.14
CA THR A 202 -8.89 -7.62 -21.78
C THR A 202 -7.52 -7.32 -21.17
N GLN A 203 -6.99 -6.12 -21.38
CA GLN A 203 -5.73 -5.69 -20.77
C GLN A 203 -5.91 -5.50 -19.27
N ARG A 204 -5.12 -6.24 -18.50
CA ARG A 204 -5.17 -6.31 -17.04
C ARG A 204 -3.80 -5.98 -16.49
N SER A 205 -3.73 -4.91 -15.72
CA SER A 205 -2.48 -4.44 -15.14
C SER A 205 -2.44 -4.74 -13.65
N PHE A 206 -1.25 -5.05 -13.18
CA PHE A 206 -0.94 -5.30 -11.77
C PHE A 206 0.00 -4.19 -11.33
N VAL A 207 -0.50 -3.32 -10.47
CA VAL A 207 0.24 -2.14 -10.02
C VAL A 207 0.73 -2.40 -8.61
N PHE A 208 2.03 -2.65 -8.50
CA PHE A 208 2.73 -2.93 -7.26
C PHE A 208 3.25 -1.63 -6.65
N TRP A 209 3.19 -1.54 -5.33
CA TRP A 209 3.77 -0.50 -4.49
C TRP A 209 4.63 -1.17 -3.42
N ILE A 210 5.94 -1.13 -3.63
CA ILE A 210 6.90 -1.98 -2.93
C ILE A 210 7.75 -1.15 -1.95
N HIS A 211 7.99 -1.67 -0.76
CA HIS A 211 8.96 -1.13 0.19
C HIS A 211 10.37 -1.28 -0.38
N ARG A 212 11.21 -0.26 -0.19
CA ARG A 212 12.57 -0.23 -0.74
C ARG A 212 13.39 -1.50 -0.43
N LYS A 213 13.28 -2.03 0.79
CA LYS A 213 13.97 -3.24 1.25
C LYS A 213 13.61 -4.48 0.42
N ASP A 214 12.40 -4.53 -0.13
CA ASP A 214 11.85 -5.70 -0.83
C ASP A 214 11.94 -5.56 -2.36
N TYR A 215 12.18 -4.34 -2.87
CA TYR A 215 12.15 -4.02 -4.30
C TYR A 215 13.00 -4.97 -5.16
N LYS A 216 14.27 -5.22 -4.78
CA LYS A 216 15.16 -6.09 -5.56
C LYS A 216 14.62 -7.52 -5.64
N ARG A 217 14.09 -8.05 -4.52
CA ARG A 217 13.52 -9.39 -4.46
C ARG A 217 12.24 -9.47 -5.28
N THR A 218 11.33 -8.51 -5.12
CA THR A 218 10.09 -8.42 -5.90
C THR A 218 10.36 -8.31 -7.39
N ARG A 219 11.31 -7.45 -7.79
CA ARG A 219 11.69 -7.27 -9.19
C ARG A 219 12.23 -8.55 -9.81
N SER A 220 13.12 -9.27 -9.11
CA SER A 220 13.62 -10.57 -9.57
C SER A 220 12.53 -11.62 -9.79
N ILE A 221 11.49 -11.64 -8.95
CA ILE A 221 10.33 -12.54 -9.13
C ILE A 221 9.53 -12.12 -10.37
N ILE A 222 9.28 -10.82 -10.53
CA ILE A 222 8.54 -10.28 -11.67
C ILE A 222 9.30 -10.54 -12.98
N ASP A 223 10.61 -10.33 -13.02
CA ASP A 223 11.43 -10.58 -14.21
C ASP A 223 11.36 -12.06 -14.63
N THR A 224 11.38 -12.98 -13.66
CA THR A 224 11.18 -14.42 -13.92
C THR A 224 9.81 -14.69 -14.55
N VAL A 225 8.75 -14.03 -14.06
CA VAL A 225 7.40 -14.14 -14.64
C VAL A 225 7.37 -13.57 -16.06
N LEU A 226 7.98 -12.42 -16.31
CA LEU A 226 8.05 -11.79 -17.63
C LEU A 226 8.77 -12.69 -18.65
N GLU A 227 9.85 -13.36 -18.25
CA GLU A 227 10.57 -14.32 -19.09
C GLU A 227 9.75 -15.57 -19.37
N GLN A 228 9.18 -16.18 -18.33
CA GLN A 228 8.38 -17.41 -18.45
C GLN A 228 7.09 -17.19 -19.25
N TRP A 229 6.49 -16.00 -19.12
CA TRP A 229 5.25 -15.60 -19.79
C TRP A 229 5.49 -14.61 -20.93
N ASN A 230 6.64 -14.73 -21.60
CA ASN A 230 7.04 -13.84 -22.69
C ASN A 230 5.93 -13.71 -23.75
N GLY A 231 5.60 -12.47 -24.11
CA GLY A 231 4.53 -12.15 -25.06
C GLY A 231 3.11 -12.15 -24.48
N LEU A 232 2.93 -12.58 -23.22
CA LEU A 232 1.66 -12.46 -22.50
C LEU A 232 1.70 -11.37 -21.44
N TYR A 233 2.81 -11.24 -20.72
CA TYR A 233 3.08 -10.11 -19.83
C TYR A 233 4.08 -9.13 -20.46
N THR A 234 3.91 -7.85 -20.16
CA THR A 234 4.93 -6.83 -20.41
C THR A 234 5.16 -6.00 -19.15
N ASP A 235 6.40 -5.56 -18.96
CA ASP A 235 6.72 -4.49 -18.02
C ASP A 235 6.24 -3.15 -18.60
N GLU A 236 5.74 -2.28 -17.73
CA GLU A 236 5.38 -0.91 -18.08
C GLU A 236 6.35 0.04 -17.39
N ASP A 237 7.06 0.82 -18.20
CA ASP A 237 7.99 1.80 -17.68
C ASP A 237 7.23 3.00 -17.12
N ILE A 238 7.20 3.11 -15.79
CA ILE A 238 6.78 4.34 -15.13
C ILE A 238 7.97 5.28 -15.18
N ASP A 239 7.93 6.20 -16.15
CA ASP A 239 8.95 7.20 -16.45
C ASP A 239 9.70 7.69 -15.20
N GLU A 240 11.01 7.51 -15.19
CA GLU A 240 11.90 7.90 -14.09
C GLU A 240 11.80 9.39 -13.76
N ASP A 241 11.45 10.25 -14.73
CA ASP A 241 11.22 11.67 -14.45
C ASP A 241 9.98 11.89 -13.59
N THR A 242 8.96 11.01 -13.68
CA THR A 242 7.81 11.04 -12.77
C THR A 242 8.19 10.57 -11.36
N ARG A 243 9.16 9.65 -11.22
CA ARG A 243 9.74 9.28 -9.92
C ARG A 243 10.52 10.44 -9.27
N ARG A 244 11.16 11.30 -10.08
CA ARG A 244 11.97 12.44 -9.61
C ARG A 244 11.14 13.68 -9.27
N VAL A 245 9.98 13.87 -9.89
CA VAL A 245 9.12 15.05 -9.63
C VAL A 245 8.32 14.91 -8.32
N ALA A 246 8.04 13.69 -7.85
CA ALA A 246 7.27 13.46 -6.62
C ALA A 246 8.10 13.40 -5.33
N ILE A 247 9.43 13.25 -5.44
CA ILE A 247 10.36 13.26 -4.31
C ILE A 247 11.28 14.45 -4.51
N PRO A 248 11.11 15.58 -3.79
CA PRO A 248 12.21 16.52 -3.68
C PRO A 248 13.40 15.70 -3.20
N GLU A 249 14.53 15.72 -3.92
CA GLU A 249 15.74 15.06 -3.43
C GLU A 249 16.03 15.54 -2.01
N MET A 250 15.68 14.72 -1.02
CA MET A 250 15.99 14.96 0.38
C MET A 250 17.45 14.62 0.58
N ASN A 251 18.28 15.57 0.24
CA ASN A 251 19.69 15.52 0.55
C ASN A 251 19.83 15.95 2.01
N TYR A 252 19.77 14.99 2.94
CA TYR A 252 20.19 15.22 4.32
C TYR A 252 21.71 15.47 4.31
N TYR A 253 22.10 16.66 4.72
CA TYR A 253 23.51 16.98 4.96
C TYR A 253 23.74 16.93 6.47
N SER A 254 24.80 16.23 6.89
CA SER A 254 25.17 16.16 8.30
C SER A 254 25.24 17.56 8.90
N GLY A 255 24.53 17.77 10.00
CA GLY A 255 24.49 19.04 10.72
C GLY A 255 23.37 19.99 10.31
N ILE A 256 22.48 19.61 9.39
CA ILE A 256 21.31 20.43 9.00
C ILE A 256 20.40 20.81 10.19
N PHE A 257 20.41 20.02 11.27
CA PHE A 257 19.66 20.30 12.50
C PHE A 257 20.51 20.84 13.66
N ASP A 258 21.81 21.10 13.48
CA ASP A 258 22.71 21.47 14.58
C ASP A 258 22.31 22.78 15.29
N GLU A 259 21.74 23.73 14.54
CA GLU A 259 21.24 24.99 15.11
C GLU A 259 20.05 24.77 16.06
N PHE A 260 19.25 23.73 15.86
CA PHE A 260 18.09 23.41 16.68
C PHE A 260 18.42 22.49 17.86
N LYS A 261 19.35 21.55 17.68
CA LYS A 261 19.75 20.59 18.74
C LYS A 261 20.27 21.26 20.01
N ASN A 262 20.94 22.39 19.85
CA ASN A 262 21.58 23.11 20.93
C ASN A 262 20.74 24.31 21.40
N ASN A 263 19.63 24.60 20.72
CA ASN A 263 18.77 25.71 21.05
C ASN A 263 17.58 25.24 21.91
N SER A 264 17.56 25.65 23.17
CA SER A 264 16.47 25.35 24.11
C SER A 264 15.27 26.30 24.01
N ASN A 265 15.34 27.32 23.16
CA ASN A 265 14.24 28.24 22.91
C ASN A 265 13.56 27.89 21.58
N LEU A 266 12.33 27.38 21.65
CA LEU A 266 11.56 27.00 20.45
C LEU A 266 11.11 28.21 19.63
N ASP A 267 11.02 29.40 20.22
CA ASP A 267 10.66 30.62 19.50
C ASP A 267 11.72 31.00 18.46
N ASP A 268 13.00 30.75 18.76
CA ASP A 268 14.11 30.99 17.83
C ASP A 268 14.07 30.07 16.61
N TRP A 269 13.29 28.98 16.65
CA TRP A 269 13.17 28.04 15.55
C TRP A 269 12.25 28.57 14.46
N CYS A 270 11.35 29.53 14.78
CA CYS A 270 10.27 29.99 13.89
C CYS A 270 10.70 30.51 12.53
N ASP A 271 11.88 31.11 12.42
CA ASP A 271 12.32 31.74 11.18
C ASP A 271 12.85 30.74 10.15
N LYS A 272 13.46 29.63 10.59
CA LYS A 272 14.19 28.71 9.69
C LYS A 272 13.73 27.27 9.75
N PHE A 273 13.17 26.84 10.88
CA PHE A 273 12.78 25.45 11.08
C PHE A 273 11.72 24.99 10.07
N PRO A 274 10.66 25.75 9.77
CA PRO A 274 9.68 25.36 8.76
C PRO A 274 10.29 25.15 7.39
N ASP A 275 11.17 26.06 6.95
CA ASP A 275 11.85 25.96 5.66
C ASP A 275 12.74 24.72 5.59
N VAL A 276 13.44 24.38 6.68
CA VAL A 276 14.26 23.16 6.75
C VAL A 276 13.36 21.92 6.66
N MET A 277 12.27 21.86 7.44
CA MET A 277 11.37 20.72 7.45
C MET A 277 10.64 20.54 6.11
N TRP A 278 10.19 21.62 5.46
CA TRP A 278 9.60 21.58 4.12
C TRP A 278 10.59 21.18 3.04
N LYS A 279 11.83 21.68 3.08
CA LYS A 279 12.89 21.25 2.14
C LYS A 279 13.21 19.76 2.27
N LEU A 280 13.11 19.24 3.49
CA LEU A 280 13.20 17.81 3.79
C LEU A 280 11.88 17.06 3.53
N GLY A 281 10.87 17.70 2.95
CA GLY A 281 9.59 17.10 2.53
C GLY A 281 8.72 16.58 3.67
N PHE A 282 8.82 17.17 4.86
CA PHE A 282 7.93 16.83 5.97
C PHE A 282 6.64 17.68 5.95
N ASP A 283 5.55 17.08 6.42
CA ASP A 283 4.22 17.66 6.46
C ASP A 283 3.84 18.07 7.89
N MET A 284 3.44 19.32 8.03
CA MET A 284 3.11 19.99 9.29
C MET A 284 1.73 19.60 9.84
N ASP A 285 0.83 19.05 9.01
CA ASP A 285 -0.55 18.66 9.39
C ASP A 285 -0.76 17.14 9.35
N SER A 286 0.23 16.41 9.84
CA SER A 286 0.37 14.96 9.67
C SER A 286 -0.01 14.14 10.92
N ASN A 287 -0.67 14.76 11.91
CA ASN A 287 -1.03 14.11 13.18
C ASN A 287 -1.84 12.81 12.98
N GLU A 288 -2.70 12.76 11.95
CA GLU A 288 -3.41 11.54 11.57
C GLU A 288 -2.46 10.39 11.21
N SER A 289 -1.35 10.68 10.53
CA SER A 289 -0.34 9.66 10.16
C SER A 289 0.32 9.06 11.40
N PHE A 290 0.60 9.87 12.42
CA PHE A 290 1.14 9.38 13.68
C PHE A 290 0.09 8.62 14.51
N ALA A 291 -1.17 9.07 14.53
CA ALA A 291 -2.26 8.36 15.21
C ALA A 291 -2.53 6.98 14.59
N VAL A 292 -2.53 6.91 13.25
CA VAL A 292 -2.56 5.68 12.46
C VAL A 292 -1.39 4.80 12.87
N PHE A 293 -0.15 5.29 12.80
CA PHE A 293 1.04 4.54 13.20
C PHE A 293 0.94 3.99 14.64
N LYS A 294 0.53 4.83 15.61
CA LYS A 294 0.32 4.44 17.01
C LYS A 294 -0.69 3.30 17.16
N LYS A 295 -1.79 3.34 16.40
CA LYS A 295 -2.80 2.28 16.39
C LYS A 295 -2.24 0.94 15.87
N TYR A 296 -1.31 0.99 14.93
CA TYR A 296 -0.76 -0.19 14.25
C TYR A 296 0.53 -0.74 14.85
N CYS A 297 1.22 0.01 15.72
CA CYS A 297 2.44 -0.46 16.37
C CYS A 297 2.28 -1.74 17.20
N GLY A 298 1.07 -2.13 17.59
CA GLY A 298 0.83 -3.33 18.40
C GLY A 298 1.55 -3.31 19.76
N ILE A 299 2.11 -2.17 20.16
CA ILE A 299 2.84 -1.95 21.40
C ILE A 299 1.82 -1.63 22.49
N GLU A 300 1.77 -2.47 23.53
CA GLU A 300 1.05 -2.15 24.76
C GLU A 300 1.87 -1.12 25.55
N LEU A 301 1.42 0.13 25.52
CA LEU A 301 2.00 1.21 26.32
C LEU A 301 1.25 1.32 27.66
N GLU A 302 1.98 1.58 28.73
CA GLU A 302 1.36 1.94 30.00
C GLU A 302 0.54 3.23 29.85
N VAL A 303 -0.60 3.28 30.55
CA VAL A 303 -1.41 4.49 30.63
C VAL A 303 -0.57 5.60 31.29
N PRO A 304 -0.27 6.70 30.58
CA PRO A 304 0.60 7.72 31.11
C PRO A 304 -0.09 8.46 32.26
N LYS A 305 0.66 8.74 33.33
CA LYS A 305 0.16 9.43 34.52
C LYS A 305 0.60 10.89 34.58
N THR A 306 1.59 11.24 33.77
CA THR A 306 2.17 12.58 33.68
C THR A 306 2.45 12.92 32.22
N ARG A 307 2.53 14.22 31.90
CA ARG A 307 2.99 14.70 30.58
C ARG A 307 4.36 14.14 30.19
N ARG A 308 5.20 13.85 31.19
CA ARG A 308 6.50 13.21 30.98
C ARG A 308 6.38 11.78 30.48
N ASP A 309 5.40 11.03 31.01
CA ASP A 309 5.14 9.65 30.59
C ASP A 309 4.51 9.61 29.19
N GLU A 310 3.67 10.59 28.85
CA GLU A 310 3.12 10.75 27.49
C GLU A 310 4.23 10.89 26.45
N TYR A 311 5.17 11.81 26.67
CA TYR A 311 6.30 12.02 25.76
C TYR A 311 7.26 10.82 25.72
N ARG A 312 7.45 10.10 26.83
CA ARG A 312 8.22 8.84 26.80
C ARG A 312 7.58 7.78 25.91
N ASN A 313 6.27 7.60 26.04
CA ASN A 313 5.51 6.69 25.21
C ASN A 313 5.61 7.07 23.73
N ILE A 314 5.54 8.38 23.42
CA ILE A 314 5.72 8.87 22.05
C ILE A 314 7.13 8.60 21.52
N LEU A 315 8.19 8.92 22.29
CA LEU A 315 9.57 8.64 21.86
C LEU A 315 9.78 7.15 21.59
N TYR A 316 9.22 6.28 22.42
CA TYR A 316 9.31 4.84 22.23
C TYR A 316 8.66 4.39 20.92
N LEU A 317 7.48 4.93 20.58
CA LEU A 317 6.85 4.66 19.29
C LEU A 317 7.71 5.18 18.13
N LEU A 318 8.24 6.40 18.25
CA LEU A 318 9.07 7.03 17.22
C LEU A 318 10.40 6.30 16.99
N GLU A 319 10.97 5.65 18.01
CA GLU A 319 12.17 4.80 17.86
C GLU A 319 11.94 3.60 16.91
N HIS A 320 10.68 3.18 16.74
CA HIS A 320 10.29 2.10 15.83
C HIS A 320 9.69 2.62 14.52
N ALA A 321 9.66 3.93 14.33
CA ALA A 321 9.08 4.58 13.17
C ALA A 321 10.14 4.86 12.09
N ASN A 322 9.72 4.99 10.83
CA ASN A 322 10.60 5.47 9.77
C ASN A 322 10.82 7.00 9.87
N ARG A 323 11.85 7.52 9.19
CA ARG A 323 12.20 8.96 9.25
C ARG A 323 11.05 9.91 8.90
N HIS A 324 10.09 9.46 8.07
CA HIS A 324 8.97 10.29 7.64
C HIS A 324 7.96 10.47 8.75
N ILE A 325 7.58 9.41 9.45
CA ILE A 325 6.72 9.51 10.64
C ILE A 325 7.41 10.36 11.72
N ILE A 326 8.73 10.19 11.91
CA ILE A 326 9.49 10.97 12.89
C ILE A 326 9.52 12.47 12.53
N GLY A 327 9.88 12.81 11.29
CA GLY A 327 9.97 14.20 10.84
C GLY A 327 8.62 14.90 10.76
N ASN A 328 7.58 14.21 10.27
CA ASN A 328 6.21 14.70 10.25
C ASN A 328 5.68 14.98 11.66
N TYR A 329 5.89 14.04 12.58
CA TYR A 329 5.49 14.24 13.98
C TYR A 329 6.24 15.41 14.62
N LEU A 330 7.57 15.50 14.44
CA LEU A 330 8.36 16.63 14.92
C LEU A 330 7.83 17.97 14.41
N PHE A 331 7.49 18.04 13.12
CA PHE A 331 7.04 19.29 12.51
C PHE A 331 5.66 19.72 13.02
N SER A 332 4.74 18.76 13.11
CA SER A 332 3.41 18.94 13.69
C SER A 332 3.50 19.38 15.16
N GLU A 333 4.36 18.74 15.96
CA GLU A 333 4.54 19.07 17.38
C GLU A 333 5.15 20.47 17.56
N TRP A 334 6.20 20.80 16.80
CA TRP A 334 6.79 22.14 16.80
C TRP A 334 5.75 23.22 16.46
N ARG A 335 4.89 22.99 15.45
CA ARG A 335 3.82 23.93 15.09
C ARG A 335 2.82 24.08 16.22
N TYR A 336 2.37 22.96 16.81
CA TYR A 336 1.41 22.99 17.91
C TYR A 336 1.94 23.82 19.07
N LEU A 337 3.20 23.59 19.45
CA LEU A 337 3.88 24.35 20.48
C LEU A 337 3.95 25.83 20.06
N THR A 338 4.63 26.17 18.97
CA THR A 338 4.94 27.58 18.63
C THR A 338 3.75 28.44 18.18
N HIS A 339 2.75 27.89 17.49
CA HIS A 339 1.62 28.69 16.97
C HIS A 339 0.43 28.80 17.93
N TRP A 340 0.17 27.77 18.73
CA TRP A 340 -1.05 27.72 19.56
C TRP A 340 -0.79 27.99 21.04
N SER A 341 0.46 27.90 21.50
CA SER A 341 0.87 28.34 22.83
C SER A 341 1.43 29.77 22.73
N MET A 342 0.59 30.77 23.03
CA MET A 342 1.08 32.15 23.17
C MET A 342 1.94 32.26 24.45
N CYS A 343 3.27 32.13 24.30
CA CYS A 343 4.32 32.47 25.28
C CYS A 343 4.46 31.57 26.52
N GLY A 344 4.30 30.25 26.40
CA GLY A 344 4.26 29.32 27.54
C GLY A 344 5.20 28.11 27.49
N PHE A 345 6.29 28.14 26.72
CA PHE A 345 7.19 26.98 26.58
C PHE A 345 8.02 26.73 27.81
N ASP A 346 8.09 25.47 28.24
CA ASP A 346 9.04 25.04 29.25
C ASP A 346 10.29 24.43 28.62
N LYS A 347 11.29 24.18 29.47
CA LYS A 347 12.53 23.50 29.07
C LYS A 347 12.28 22.04 28.66
N TYR A 348 11.14 21.47 29.01
CA TYR A 348 10.82 20.06 28.74
C TYR A 348 10.31 19.87 27.29
N ASP A 349 9.53 20.82 26.78
CA ASP A 349 9.05 20.85 25.40
C ASP A 349 10.22 20.99 24.40
N SER A 350 11.21 21.83 24.71
CA SER A 350 12.42 21.94 23.89
C SER A 350 13.31 20.70 23.97
N ASP A 351 13.51 20.09 25.15
CA ASP A 351 14.25 18.82 25.30
C ASP A 351 13.57 17.68 24.51
N PHE A 352 12.24 17.66 24.48
CA PHE A 352 11.47 16.68 23.73
C PHE A 352 11.71 16.79 22.22
N CYS A 353 11.53 17.98 21.63
CA CYS A 353 11.81 18.20 20.21
C CYS A 353 13.27 17.87 19.84
N GLN A 354 14.24 18.22 20.69
CA GLN A 354 15.66 17.90 20.48
C GLN A 354 15.92 16.38 20.49
N ARG A 355 15.21 15.60 21.31
CA ARG A 355 15.30 14.13 21.29
C ARG A 355 14.76 13.56 20.00
N ILE A 356 13.63 14.08 19.50
CA ILE A 356 13.06 13.65 18.22
C ILE A 356 14.02 13.99 17.07
N ILE A 357 14.68 15.15 17.09
CA ILE A 357 15.74 15.49 16.11
C ILE A 357 16.86 14.45 16.15
N LYS A 358 17.36 14.06 17.33
CA LYS A 358 18.41 13.04 17.45
C LYS A 358 17.97 11.68 16.88
N LEU A 359 16.73 11.28 17.14
CA LEU A 359 16.14 10.07 16.55
C LEU A 359 16.10 10.19 15.03
N LEU A 360 15.57 11.30 14.51
CA LEU A 360 15.46 11.56 13.09
C LEU A 360 16.82 11.47 12.38
N GLU A 361 17.86 12.07 12.94
CA GLU A 361 19.21 11.99 12.39
C GLU A 361 19.83 10.60 12.45
N LYS A 362 19.60 9.88 13.55
CA LYS A 362 20.04 8.49 13.65
C LYS A 362 19.42 7.67 12.52
N THR A 363 18.12 7.82 12.30
CA THR A 363 17.41 7.15 11.20
C THR A 363 17.93 7.59 9.84
N TYR A 364 18.26 8.86 9.63
CA TYR A 364 18.90 9.33 8.40
C TYR A 364 20.26 8.68 8.13
N LYS A 365 21.09 8.47 9.17
CA LYS A 365 22.39 7.80 9.04
C LYS A 365 22.23 6.32 8.73
N GLU A 366 21.36 5.63 9.46
CA GLU A 366 21.04 4.22 9.21
C GLU A 366 20.53 4.01 7.78
N GLU A 367 19.66 4.89 7.27
CA GLU A 367 19.17 4.82 5.89
C GLU A 367 20.18 5.28 4.83
N GLY A 368 21.17 6.09 5.21
CA GLY A 368 22.25 6.61 4.37
C GLY A 368 23.41 5.65 4.17
N GLU A 369 23.74 4.84 5.18
CA GLU A 369 24.76 3.77 5.10
C GLU A 369 24.29 2.55 4.27
N HIS A 370 23.00 2.51 3.93
CA HIS A 370 22.39 1.49 3.07
C HIS A 370 22.05 2.00 1.65
N LYS A 371 22.46 3.23 1.29
CA LYS A 371 22.52 3.71 -0.10
C LYS A 371 23.89 3.41 -0.69
#